data_AF-A0A7W7YD30-F1
#
_entry.id   AF-A0A7W7YD30-F1
#
_cell.length_a   1.000
_cell.length_b   1.000
_cell.length_c   1.000
_cell.angle_alpha   90.00
_cell.angle_beta   90.00
_cell.angle_gamma   90.00
#
_symmetry.space_group_name_H-M   'P 1'
#
loop_
_entity.id
_entity.type
_entity.pdbx_description
1 polymer ?
#
loop_
_entity_poly.entity_id
_entity_poly.type
_entity_poly.pdbx_seq_one_letter_code
_entity_poly.pdbx_strand_id
1 'polypeptide(L)' 'MDDDGSEIEFRAELSGLEEITRWVLSWGSKAQVLGPAELKTRVQKELKAMVGACG' A
#
# COMPACT_ATOMS: atom_id res chain seq x y z
N MET A 1 -18.09 -10.00 0.86
CA MET A 1 -17.48 -10.70 2.00
C MET A 1 -17.38 -12.13 1.56
N ASP A 2 -16.24 -12.48 0.99
CA ASP A 2 -15.94 -13.81 0.49
C ASP A 2 -15.70 -14.74 1.69
N ASP A 3 -16.36 -15.88 1.67
CA ASP A 3 -16.53 -16.83 2.79
C ASP A 3 -15.21 -17.50 3.24
N ASP A 4 -14.11 -17.29 2.52
CA ASP A 4 -12.81 -17.95 2.73
C ASP A 4 -11.87 -17.20 3.69
N GLY A 5 -12.16 -15.94 4.03
CA GLY A 5 -11.30 -15.12 4.92
C GLY A 5 -9.91 -14.78 4.36
N SER A 6 -9.62 -15.15 3.10
CA SER A 6 -8.33 -14.92 2.44
C SER A 6 -8.07 -13.47 2.02
N GLU A 7 -9.11 -12.64 1.90
CA GLU A 7 -8.98 -11.23 1.54
C GLU A 7 -9.76 -10.35 2.54
N ILE A 8 -9.06 -9.37 3.13
CA ILE A 8 -9.64 -8.40 4.07
C ILE A 8 -9.55 -7.03 3.43
N GLU A 9 -10.72 -6.43 3.15
CA GLU A 9 -10.77 -5.05 2.70
C GLU A 9 -10.67 -4.12 3.92
N PHE A 10 -9.51 -3.50 4.10
CA PHE A 10 -9.29 -2.52 5.16
C PHE A 10 -9.56 -1.11 4.64
N ARG A 11 -10.56 -0.45 5.22
CA ARG A 11 -10.87 0.97 4.98
C ARG A 11 -10.64 1.77 6.25
N ALA A 12 -9.85 2.83 6.14
CA ALA A 12 -9.62 3.79 7.21
C ALA A 12 -9.53 5.20 6.62
N GLU A 13 -10.07 6.16 7.35
CA GLU A 13 -9.87 7.58 7.08
C GLU A 13 -8.68 8.06 7.90
N LEU A 14 -7.62 8.47 7.22
CA LEU A 14 -6.36 8.87 7.84
C LEU A 14 -6.05 10.30 7.40
N SER A 15 -5.60 11.14 8.34
CA SER A 15 -5.16 12.51 8.02
C SER A 15 -3.84 12.55 7.25
N GLY A 16 -3.09 11.45 7.18
CA GLY A 16 -1.80 11.35 6.52
C GLY A 16 -1.67 10.08 5.67
N LEU A 17 -1.16 10.24 4.45
CA LEU A 17 -0.91 9.11 3.53
C LEU A 17 0.45 8.43 3.78
N GLU A 18 1.32 9.01 4.60
CA GLU A 18 2.68 8.50 4.85
C GLU A 18 2.67 7.20 5.66
N GLU A 19 1.92 7.16 6.76
CA GLU A 19 1.81 5.97 7.61
C GLU A 19 1.20 4.78 6.88
N ILE A 20 0.10 5.00 6.13
CA ILE A 20 -0.52 3.94 5.34
C ILE A 20 0.37 3.48 4.18
N THR A 21 1.13 4.39 3.55
CA THR A 21 2.12 4.02 2.52
C THR A 21 3.16 3.07 3.11
N ARG A 22 3.74 3.41 4.26
CA ARG A 22 4.73 2.55 4.94
C ARG A 22 4.13 1.24 5.42
N TRP A 23 2.90 1.26 5.92
CA TRP A 23 2.18 0.06 6.32
C TRP A 23 2.02 -0.88 5.11
N VAL A 24 1.46 -0.40 3.99
CA VAL A 24 1.31 -1.16 2.75
C VAL A 24 2.65 -1.72 2.26
N LEU A 25 3.72 -0.91 2.27
CA LEU A 25 5.06 -1.36 1.87
C LEU A 25 5.60 -2.48 2.78
N SER A 26 5.26 -2.48 4.07
CA SER A 26 5.66 -3.54 5.00
C SER A 26 5.05 -4.91 4.64
N TRP A 27 3.91 -4.93 3.95
CA TRP A 27 3.32 -6.17 3.41
C TRP A 27 3.93 -6.57 2.07
N GLY A 28 4.55 -5.64 1.35
CA GLY A 28 5.12 -5.84 0.03
C GLY A 28 4.08 -6.38 -0.95
N SER A 29 4.35 -7.54 -1.55
CA SER A 29 3.46 -8.18 -2.53
C SER A 29 2.16 -8.74 -1.95
N LYS A 30 1.98 -8.74 -0.62
CA LYS A 30 0.77 -9.26 0.04
C LYS A 30 -0.33 -8.21 0.23
N ALA A 31 -0.04 -6.92 -0.01
CA ALA A 31 -1.03 -5.85 0.08
C ALA A 31 -1.23 -5.18 -1.27
N GLN A 32 -2.50 -4.93 -1.61
CA GLN A 32 -2.88 -4.23 -2.82
C GLN A 32 -3.62 -2.94 -2.47
N VAL A 33 -3.16 -1.81 -2.99
CA VAL A 33 -3.85 -0.53 -2.86
C VAL A 33 -4.98 -0.46 -3.89
N LEU A 34 -6.21 -0.53 -3.42
CA LEU A 34 -7.41 -0.34 -4.24
C LEU A 34 -7.67 1.15 -4.54
N GLY A 35 -7.37 2.03 -3.58
CA GLY A 35 -7.47 3.48 -3.74
C GLY A 35 -7.23 4.22 -2.42
N PRO A 36 -7.17 5.56 -2.43
CA PRO A 36 -7.29 6.46 -3.59
C PRO A 36 -6.04 6.47 -4.50
N ALA A 37 -6.15 6.99 -5.72
CA ALA A 37 -5.06 7.01 -6.73
C ALA A 37 -3.79 7.73 -6.23
N GLU A 38 -3.93 8.70 -5.34
CA GLU A 38 -2.83 9.38 -4.68
C GLU A 38 -1.96 8.42 -3.85
N LEU A 39 -2.59 7.55 -3.05
CA LEU A 39 -1.89 6.54 -2.26
C LEU A 39 -1.13 5.55 -3.17
N LYS A 40 -1.77 5.12 -4.26
CA LYS A 40 -1.16 4.22 -5.24
C LYS A 40 0.11 4.84 -5.85
N THR A 41 0.06 6.13 -6.18
CA THR A 41 1.19 6.88 -6.72
C THR A 41 2.33 6.99 -5.71
N ARG A 42 2.03 7.26 -4.43
CA ARG A 42 3.04 7.32 -3.36
C ARG A 42 3.74 5.98 -3.17
N VAL A 43 2.99 4.89 -3.05
CA VAL A 43 3.54 3.54 -2.91
C VAL A 43 4.44 3.19 -4.10
N GLN A 44 4.02 3.47 -5.33
CA GLN A 44 4.84 3.23 -6.52
C GLN A 44 6.12 4.06 -6.55
N LYS A 45 6.05 5.34 -6.14
CA LYS A 45 7.22 6.22 -6.07
C LYS A 45 8.25 5.69 -5.07
N GLU A 46 7.79 5.25 -3.89
CA GLU A 46 8.66 4.68 -2.87
C GLU A 46 9.29 3.37 -3.32
N LEU A 47 8.50 2.45 -3.90
CA LEU A 47 9.03 1.20 -4.47
C LEU A 47 10.11 1.47 -5.54
N LYS A 48 9.90 2.46 -6.39
CA LYS A 48 10.88 2.86 -7.41
C LYS A 48 12.15 3.45 -6.80
N ALA A 49 12.02 4.24 -5.73
CA ALA A 49 13.16 4.78 -5.00
C ALA A 49 13.97 3.66 -4.32
N MET A 50 13.29 2.66 -3.74
CA MET A 50 13.92 1.50 -3.13
C MET A 50 14.66 0.63 -4.16
N VAL A 51 14.08 0.42 -5.35
CA VAL A 51 14.74 -0.28 -6.46
C VAL A 51 15.95 0.50 -6.98
N GLY A 52 15.87 1.83 -7.04
CA GLY A 52 16.96 2.69 -7.53
C GLY A 52 18.12 2.86 -6.55
N ALA A 53 17.91 2.56 -5.26
CA ALA A 53 18.94 2.65 -4.22
C ALA A 53 19.87 1.42 -4.18
N CYS A 54 19.55 0.36 -4.92
CA CYS A 54 20.41 -0.80 -5.12
C CYS A 54 20.85 -0.83 -6.59
N GLY A 55 21.72 0.11 -6.96
CA GLY A 55 22.33 0.23 -8.29
C GLY A 55 23.72 0.80 -8.17
#